data_AF-A0A1I5PXJ2-F1
#
_entry.id   AF-A0A1I5PXJ2-F1
#
_cell.length_a   1.000
_cell.length_b   1.000
_cell.length_c   1.000
_cell.angle_alpha   90.00
_cell.angle_beta   90.00
_cell.angle_gamma   90.00
#
_symmetry.space_group_name_H-M   'P 1'
#
loop_
_entity.id
_entity.type
_entity.pdbx_description
1 polymer ?
#
loop_
_entity_poly.entity_id
_entity_poly.type
_entity_poly.pdbx_seq_one_letter_code
_entity_poly.pdbx_strand_id
1 'polypeptide(L)'
;SEGIYQELWGILTSYNIVRLEMAAMAKEHKVEPLRISFLNALYLIQDEFIWASGRSPGAVPNALKMLRENGKRLILPNKRKRKAYPRAVLKRPAKYPTRTREKKATRS
;
A
#
# COMPACT_ATOMS: atom_id res chain seq x y z
N SER A 1 3.41 31.26 3.73
CA SER A 1 4.19 30.36 2.85
C SER A 1 4.98 29.34 3.66
N GLU A 2 5.66 29.75 4.73
CA GLU A 2 6.52 28.87 5.56
C GLU A 2 5.76 27.69 6.23
N GLY A 3 4.57 27.92 6.79
CA GLY A 3 3.76 26.85 7.39
C GLY A 3 3.35 25.73 6.41
N ILE A 4 3.09 26.07 5.14
CA ILE A 4 2.76 25.08 4.10
C ILE A 4 3.95 24.15 3.84
N TYR A 5 5.17 24.70 3.81
CA TYR A 5 6.37 23.89 3.66
C TYR A 5 6.58 22.99 4.87
N GLN A 6 6.37 23.51 6.08
CA GLN A 6 6.50 22.71 7.30
C GLN A 6 5.53 21.52 7.31
N GLU A 7 4.26 21.74 6.95
CA GLU A 7 3.26 20.67 6.84
C GLU A 7 3.66 19.62 5.79
N LEU A 8 4.10 20.07 4.61
CA LEU A 8 4.54 19.19 3.54
C LEU A 8 5.74 18.35 3.96
N TRP A 9 6.74 18.96 4.60
CA TRP A 9 7.90 18.26 5.13
C TRP A 9 7.52 17.29 6.23
N GLY A 10 6.58 17.63 7.11
CA GLY A 10 6.06 16.74 8.13
C GLY A 10 5.45 15.48 7.54
N ILE A 11 4.62 15.63 6.50
CA ILE A 11 3.98 14.51 5.79
C ILE A 11 5.04 13.63 5.10
N LEU A 12 5.95 14.25 4.34
CA LEU A 12 6.99 13.53 3.60
C LEU A 12 7.93 12.77 4.55
N THR A 13 8.32 13.40 5.66
CA THR A 13 9.18 12.78 6.67
C THR A 13 8.48 11.59 7.33
N SER A 14 7.22 11.77 7.73
CA SER A 14 6.42 10.69 8.35
C SER A 14 6.26 9.50 7.40
N TYR A 15 5.94 9.76 6.13
CA TYR A 15 5.84 8.71 5.11
C TYR A 15 7.17 7.95 4.94
N ASN A 16 8.28 8.68 4.86
CA ASN A 16 9.60 8.08 4.68
C ASN A 16 10.03 7.23 5.87
N ILE A 17 9.74 7.68 7.11
CA ILE A 17 10.01 6.90 8.33
C ILE A 17 9.23 5.58 8.30
N VAL A 18 7.93 5.63 8.01
CA VAL A 18 7.10 4.42 7.93
C VAL A 18 7.62 3.47 6.86
N ARG A 19 8.00 3.99 5.68
CA ARG A 19 8.56 3.18 4.60
C ARG A 19 9.91 2.56 4.94
N LEU A 20 10.77 3.29 5.65
CA LEU A 20 12.07 2.78 6.09
C LEU A 20 11.89 1.63 7.08
N GLU A 21 11.00 1.76 8.06
CA GLU A 21 10.72 0.68 9.01
C GLU A 21 10.03 -0.51 8.35
N MET A 22 9.10 -0.29 7.41
CA MET A 22 8.53 -1.37 6.61
C MET A 22 9.62 -2.12 5.81
N ALA A 23 10.61 -1.42 5.26
CA ALA A 23 11.72 -2.07 4.55
C ALA A 23 12.60 -2.90 5.50
N ALA A 24 12.83 -2.42 6.72
CA ALA A 24 13.55 -3.18 7.76
C ALA A 24 12.78 -4.44 8.18
N MET A 25 11.47 -4.31 8.46
CA MET A 25 10.58 -5.45 8.73
C MET A 25 10.57 -6.46 7.58
N ALA A 26 10.49 -5.98 6.35
CA ALA A 26 10.49 -6.82 5.15
C ALA A 26 11.79 -7.62 5.00
N LYS A 27 12.94 -6.99 5.28
CA LYS A 27 14.25 -7.64 5.29
C LYS A 27 14.31 -8.74 6.36
N GLU A 28 13.79 -8.46 7.56
CA GLU A 28 13.78 -9.41 8.68
C GLU A 28 12.90 -10.63 8.40
N HIS A 29 11.70 -10.41 7.85
CA HIS A 29 10.74 -11.47 7.52
C HIS A 29 10.92 -12.07 6.11
N LYS A 30 11.95 -11.65 5.36
CA LYS A 30 12.27 -12.11 3.99
C LYS A 30 11.10 -11.99 3.02
N VAL A 31 10.36 -10.89 3.10
CA VAL A 31 9.25 -10.56 2.18
C VAL A 31 9.58 -9.30 1.38
N GLU A 32 8.88 -9.08 0.27
CA GLU A 32 8.99 -7.82 -0.47
C GLU A 32 8.37 -6.67 0.37
N PRO A 33 8.98 -5.46 0.42
CA PRO A 33 8.48 -4.33 1.23
C PRO A 33 7.02 -3.92 0.93
N LEU A 34 6.57 -4.13 -0.30
CA LEU A 34 5.18 -3.87 -0.72
C LEU A 34 4.17 -4.90 -0.20
N ARG A 35 4.64 -5.94 0.50
CA ARG A 35 3.82 -7.01 1.07
C ARG A 35 3.46 -6.76 2.53
N ILE A 36 3.83 -5.62 3.10
CA ILE A 36 3.44 -5.19 4.44
C ILE A 36 2.34 -4.14 4.33
N SER A 37 1.30 -4.26 5.16
CA SER A 37 0.22 -3.25 5.22
C SER A 37 0.75 -1.91 5.72
N PHE A 38 0.66 -0.86 4.89
CA PHE A 38 1.10 0.48 5.25
C PHE A 38 0.32 1.05 6.44
N LEU A 39 -1.01 0.96 6.44
CA LEU A 39 -1.85 1.50 7.51
C LEU A 39 -1.57 0.82 8.86
N ASN A 40 -1.46 -0.51 8.87
CA ASN A 40 -1.21 -1.22 10.12
C ASN A 40 0.23 -1.00 10.62
N ALA A 41 1.20 -0.81 9.71
CA ALA A 41 2.56 -0.42 10.07
C ALA A 41 2.61 1.00 10.66
N LEU A 42 1.87 1.95 10.07
CA LEU A 42 1.73 3.30 10.61
C LEU A 42 1.19 3.28 12.05
N TYR A 43 0.10 2.56 12.32
CA TYR A 43 -0.45 2.46 13.68
C TYR A 43 0.54 1.81 14.65
N LEU A 44 1.21 0.74 14.23
CA LEU A 44 2.21 0.06 15.06
C LEU A 44 3.39 1.00 15.43
N ILE A 45 3.87 1.79 14.48
CA ILE A 45 4.96 2.77 14.71
C ILE A 45 4.48 3.93 15.58
N GLN A 46 3.25 4.41 15.35
CA GLN A 46 2.65 5.47 16.15
C GLN A 46 2.51 5.06 17.62
N ASP A 47 2.01 3.85 17.88
CA ASP A 47 1.93 3.29 19.24
C ASP A 47 3.30 3.26 19.90
N GLU A 48 4.34 2.84 19.17
CA GLU A 48 5.70 2.79 19.68
C GLU A 48 6.24 4.19 20.05
N PHE A 49 5.93 5.23 19.26
CA PHE A 49 6.30 6.61 19.58
C PHE A 49 5.60 7.13 20.84
N ILE A 50 4.34 6.78 21.05
CA ILE A 50 3.60 7.16 22.27
C ILE A 50 4.32 6.57 23.49
N TRP A 51 4.69 5.29 23.44
CA TRP A 51 5.38 4.62 24.55
C TRP A 51 6.86 5.01 24.69
N ALA A 52 7.51 5.45 23.61
CA ALA A 52 8.93 5.82 23.62
C ALA A 52 9.21 7.03 24.52
N SER A 53 8.25 7.96 24.67
CA SER A 53 8.39 9.17 25.48
C SER A 53 8.74 8.90 26.95
N GLY A 54 8.30 7.77 27.51
CA GLY A 54 8.55 7.39 28.90
C GLY A 54 9.73 6.43 29.11
N ARG A 55 10.45 6.03 28.05
CA ARG A 55 11.52 5.03 28.12
C ARG A 55 12.90 5.68 28.16
N SER A 56 13.87 4.99 28.77
CA SER A 56 15.26 5.41 28.68
C SER A 56 15.76 5.27 27.24
N PRO A 57 16.68 6.15 26.76
CA PRO A 57 17.22 6.07 25.41
C PRO A 57 17.88 4.72 25.08
N GLY A 58 18.43 4.03 26.09
CA GLY A 58 19.02 2.69 25.94
C GLY A 58 18.02 1.58 25.62
N ALA A 59 16.72 1.79 25.87
CA ALA A 59 15.68 0.83 25.56
C ALA A 59 15.21 0.88 24.10
N VAL A 60 15.51 1.97 23.37
CA VAL A 60 15.03 2.21 22.00
C VAL A 60 15.48 1.11 21.01
N PRO A 61 16.75 0.64 21.00
CA PRO A 61 17.15 -0.42 20.07
C PRO A 61 16.37 -1.73 20.28
N ASN A 62 16.12 -2.10 21.54
CA ASN A 62 15.35 -3.30 21.86
C ASN A 62 13.87 -3.14 21.47
N ALA A 63 13.31 -1.96 21.73
CA ALA A 63 11.97 -1.60 21.32
C ALA A 63 11.76 -1.70 19.79
N LEU A 64 12.70 -1.16 19.00
CA LEU A 64 12.68 -1.28 17.55
C LEU A 64 12.82 -2.72 17.07
N LYS A 65 13.59 -3.56 17.77
CA LYS A 65 13.67 -4.98 17.47
C LYS A 65 12.31 -5.66 17.69
N MET A 66 11.68 -5.43 18.84
CA MET A 66 10.35 -5.97 19.14
C MET A 66 9.28 -5.47 18.15
N LEU A 67 9.35 -4.18 17.77
CA LEU A 67 8.48 -3.59 16.75
C LEU A 67 8.57 -4.36 15.43
N ARG A 68 9.79 -4.68 14.99
CA ARG A 68 10.03 -5.38 13.72
C ARG A 68 9.64 -6.85 13.78
N GLU A 69 9.87 -7.52 14.90
CA GLU A 69 9.38 -8.86 15.18
C GLU A 69 7.84 -8.90 15.11
N ASN A 70 7.16 -7.95 15.76
CA ASN A 70 5.70 -7.78 15.71
C ASN A 70 5.17 -7.45 14.31
N GLY A 71 6.01 -6.87 13.44
CA GLY A 71 5.71 -6.57 12.04
C GLY A 71 5.26 -7.79 11.22
N LYS A 72 5.58 -9.02 11.66
CA LYS A 72 5.13 -10.27 11.01
C LYS A 72 3.61 -10.33 10.78
N ARG A 73 2.83 -9.81 11.74
CA ARG A 73 1.34 -9.81 11.67
C ARG A 73 0.78 -8.89 10.59
N LEU A 74 1.61 -7.99 10.07
CA LEU A 74 1.24 -6.98 9.07
C LEU A 74 1.46 -7.46 7.64
N ILE A 75 2.06 -8.65 7.46
CA ILE A 75 2.32 -9.24 6.16
C ILE A 75 0.98 -9.59 5.51
N LEU A 76 0.76 -9.02 4.33
CA LEU A 76 -0.44 -9.21 3.54
C LEU A 76 -0.52 -10.65 3.01
N PRO A 77 -1.73 -11.23 2.88
CA PRO A 77 -1.91 -12.53 2.26
C PRO A 77 -1.42 -12.51 0.81
N ASN A 78 -1.03 -13.68 0.30
CA ASN A 78 -0.54 -13.83 -1.07
C ASN A 78 -1.51 -13.20 -2.08
N LYS A 79 -0.97 -12.41 -3.01
CA LYS A 79 -1.78 -11.75 -4.04
C LYS A 79 -2.49 -12.82 -4.85
N ARG A 80 -3.83 -12.81 -4.82
CA ARG A 80 -4.64 -13.76 -5.57
C ARG A 80 -4.35 -13.59 -7.06
N LYS A 81 -4.00 -14.69 -7.75
CA LYS A 81 -3.90 -14.74 -9.21
C LYS A 81 -5.32 -14.64 -9.80
N ARG A 82 -5.81 -13.43 -10.01
CA ARG A 82 -7.06 -13.19 -10.76
C ARG A 82 -6.74 -13.28 -12.25
N LYS A 83 -7.60 -13.96 -13.02
CA LYS A 83 -7.53 -13.89 -14.48
C LYS A 83 -7.66 -12.42 -14.90
N ALA A 84 -6.87 -12.00 -15.89
CA ALA A 84 -7.04 -10.69 -16.48
C ALA A 84 -8.38 -10.69 -17.23
N TYR A 85 -9.33 -9.89 -16.75
CA TYR A 85 -10.56 -9.61 -17.49
C TYR A 85 -10.33 -8.33 -18.29
N PRO A 86 -10.42 -8.36 -19.63
CA PRO A 86 -10.30 -7.14 -20.42
C PRO A 86 -11.37 -6.15 -19.98
N ARG A 87 -11.03 -4.86 -19.89
CA ARG A 87 -12.01 -3.82 -19.61
C ARG A 87 -13.04 -3.83 -20.73
N ALA A 88 -14.26 -4.25 -20.41
CA ALA A 88 -15.40 -4.20 -21.30
C ALA A 88 -16.33 -3.09 -20.83
N VAL A 89 -16.77 -2.24 -21.75
CA VAL A 89 -17.84 -1.28 -21.49
C VAL A 89 -19.15 -2.00 -21.82
N LEU A 90 -20.10 -2.00 -20.89
CA LEU A 90 -21.44 -2.48 -21.18
C LEU A 90 -21.99 -1.67 -22.37
N LYS A 91 -22.46 -2.34 -23.42
CA LYS A 91 -23.06 -1.66 -24.56
C LYS A 91 -24.20 -0.78 -24.05
N ARG A 92 -24.21 0.51 -24.42
CA ARG A 92 -25.33 1.39 -24.07
C ARG A 92 -26.63 0.79 -24.60
N PRO A 93 -27.69 0.71 -23.78
CA PRO A 93 -28.97 0.21 -24.24
C PRO A 93 -29.48 1.11 -25.38
N ALA A 94 -29.80 0.50 -26.51
CA ALA A 94 -30.45 1.21 -27.61
C ALA A 94 -31.97 1.17 -27.39
N LYS A 95 -32.63 2.33 -27.44
CA LYS A 95 -34.09 2.43 -27.30
C LYS A 95 -34.83 1.73 -28.46
N TYR A 96 -34.19 1.64 -29.63
CA TYR A 96 -34.76 1.08 -30.85
C TYR A 96 -33.77 0.14 -31.57
N PRO A 97 -34.24 -0.81 -32.40
CA PRO A 97 -33.39 -1.70 -33.18
C PRO A 97 -32.43 -0.90 -34.08
N THR A 98 -31.14 -1.25 -34.06
CA THR A 98 -30.14 -0.66 -34.96
C THR A 98 -29.87 -1.62 -36.11
N ARG A 99 -30.09 -1.17 -37.35
CA ARG A 99 -29.78 -1.95 -38.55
C ARG A 99 -28.26 -2.01 -38.74
N THR A 100 -27.66 -3.15 -38.43
CA THR A 100 -26.24 -3.40 -38.74
C THR A 100 -26.14 -3.86 -40.19
N ARG A 101 -25.30 -3.18 -40.99
CA ARG A 101 -24.95 -3.69 -42.33
C ARG A 101 -23.98 -4.86 -42.13
N GLU A 102 -24.40 -6.07 -42.45
CA GLU A 102 -23.47 -7.19 -42.63
C GLU A 102 -22.45 -6.77 -43.70
N LYS A 103 -21.16 -6.73 -43.33
CA LYS A 103 -20.10 -6.66 -44.33
C LYS A 103 -20.04 -8.03 -45.00
N LYS A 104 -20.90 -8.27 -46.00
CA LYS A 104 -20.74 -9.45 -46.87
C LYS A 104 -19.37 -9.34 -47.52
N ALA A 105 -18.56 -10.36 -47.30
CA ALA A 105 -17.22 -10.49 -47.84
C ALA A 105 -17.24 -10.21 -49.36
N THR A 106 -16.22 -9.47 -49.79
CA THR A 106 -15.91 -9.09 -51.16
C THR A 106 -16.17 -10.24 -52.12
N ARG A 107 -17.00 -10.00 -53.14
CA ARG A 107 -17.23 -10.93 -54.24
C ARG A 107 -16.00 -10.85 -55.15
N SER A 108 -15.14 -11.87 -55.07
CA SER A 108 -14.08 -12.13 -56.06
C SER A 108 -14.64 -12.35 -57.44
#